data_AF-A0A0S4QWE7-F1
#
_entry.id   AF-A0A0S4QWE7-F1
#
_cell.length_a   1.000
_cell.length_b   1.000
_cell.length_c   1.000
_cell.angle_alpha   90.00
_cell.angle_beta   90.00
_cell.angle_gamma   90.00
#
_symmetry.space_group_name_H-M   'P 1'
#
loop_
_entity.id
_entity.type
_entity.pdbx_description
1 polymer ?
#
loop_
_entity_poly.entity_id
_entity_poly.type
_entity_poly.pdbx_seq_one_letter_code
_entity_poly.pdbx_strand_id
1 'polypeptide(L)' 'MVARLPERGLGIKRAEFADPDGSWWLRSDNVGVGTDSATFGMVAATDILGRVVARYWPRPRPLRRRRVRPAP' A
#
# COMPACT_ATOMS: atom_id res chain seq x y z
N MET A 1 -0.93 3.11 -0.32
CA MET A 1 -0.97 3.34 1.13
C MET A 1 0.40 3.81 1.57
N VAL A 2 0.41 4.74 2.51
CA VAL A 2 1.57 5.08 3.33
C VAL A 2 1.47 4.18 4.56
N ALA A 3 2.53 3.42 4.85
CA ALA A 3 2.53 2.45 5.93
C ALA A 3 3.91 2.34 6.60
N ARG A 4 3.92 1.86 7.85
CA ARG A 4 5.12 1.32 8.48
C ARG A 4 5.28 -0.13 8.02
N LEU A 5 6.36 -0.40 7.31
CA LEU A 5 6.67 -1.71 6.74
C LEU A 5 7.65 -2.46 7.66
N PRO A 6 7.46 -3.76 7.87
CA PRO A 6 8.41 -4.59 8.61
C PRO A 6 9.82 -4.43 8.07
N GLU A 7 10.79 -4.21 8.97
CA GLU A 7 12.23 -4.12 8.68
C GLU A 7 12.67 -3.01 7.71
N ARG A 8 11.74 -2.19 7.21
CA ARG A 8 12.00 -1.13 6.22
C ARG A 8 11.56 0.26 6.68
N GLY A 9 10.74 0.35 7.71
CA GLY A 9 10.21 1.62 8.20
C GLY A 9 9.15 2.20 7.26
N LEU A 10 9.12 3.52 7.09
CA LEU A 10 8.06 4.19 6.33
C LEU A 10 8.15 3.89 4.83
N GLY A 11 7.04 3.46 4.22
CA GLY A 11 6.99 3.15 2.80
C GLY A 11 5.66 3.46 2.14
N ILE A 12 5.72 3.65 0.81
CA ILE A 12 4.54 3.75 -0.05
C ILE A 12 4.42 2.48 -0.86
N LYS A 13 3.25 1.84 -0.80
CA LYS A 13 2.92 0.63 -1.57
C LYS A 13 1.50 0.71 -2.14
N ARG A 14 1.18 -0.12 -3.13
CA ARG A 14 -0.17 -0.16 -3.73
C ARG A 14 -1.06 -1.11 -2.92
N ALA A 15 -2.27 -0.67 -2.57
CA ALA A 15 -3.26 -1.58 -1.98
C ALA A 15 -3.84 -2.49 -3.05
N GLU A 16 -3.91 -3.79 -2.76
CA GLU A 16 -4.50 -4.80 -3.64
C GLU A 16 -5.85 -5.30 -3.15
N PHE A 17 -5.91 -5.71 -1.89
CA PHE A 17 -7.13 -6.01 -1.15
C PHE A 17 -6.98 -5.66 0.34
N ALA A 18 -8.10 -5.65 1.05
CA ALA A 18 -8.16 -5.47 2.49
C ALA A 18 -9.01 -6.58 3.11
N ASP A 19 -8.58 -7.08 4.27
CA ASP A 19 -9.34 -8.04 5.07
C ASP A 19 -10.41 -7.33 5.90
N PRO A 20 -11.44 -8.07 6.37
CA PRO A 20 -12.49 -7.51 7.22
C PRO A 20 -12.00 -6.88 8.53
N ASP A 21 -10.84 -7.32 9.03
CA ASP A 21 -10.20 -6.77 10.23
C ASP A 21 -9.50 -5.41 9.97
N GLY A 22 -9.51 -4.94 8.72
CA GLY A 22 -8.92 -3.68 8.30
C GLY A 22 -7.44 -3.76 7.94
N SER A 23 -6.82 -4.94 7.97
CA SER A 23 -5.47 -5.15 7.47
C SER A 23 -5.43 -5.12 5.93
N TRP A 24 -4.25 -4.84 5.37
CA TRP A 24 -4.08 -4.59 3.94
C TRP A 24 -3.01 -5.48 3.32
N TRP A 25 -3.35 -6.10 2.18
CA TRP A 25 -2.35 -6.66 1.28
C TRP A 25 -1.79 -5.55 0.39
N LEU A 26 -0.51 -5.29 0.54
CA LEU A 26 0.21 -4.25 -0.18
C LEU A 26 1.11 -4.90 -1.23
N ARG A 27 0.99 -4.45 -2.49
CA ARG A 27 1.80 -4.91 -3.61
C ARG A 27 2.85 -3.87 -4.01
N SER A 28 4.02 -4.35 -4.43
CA SER A 28 5.02 -3.52 -5.08
C SER A 28 4.48 -2.96 -6.40
N ASP A 29 4.94 -1.78 -6.78
CA ASP A 29 4.73 -1.19 -8.10
C ASP A 29 5.76 -1.70 -9.11
N ASN A 30 6.97 -2.05 -8.65
CA ASN A 30 7.99 -2.77 -9.40
C ASN A 30 8.28 -4.13 -8.75
N VAL A 31 7.70 -5.20 -9.30
CA VAL A 31 7.74 -6.55 -8.72
C VAL A 31 9.14 -7.17 -8.79
N GLY A 32 9.98 -6.77 -9.76
CA GLY A 32 11.33 -7.34 -9.93
C GLY A 32 12.37 -6.85 -8.92
N VAL A 33 12.04 -5.81 -8.14
CA VAL A 33 13.00 -5.14 -7.24
C VAL A 33 12.42 -4.91 -5.84
N GLY A 34 11.10 -4.79 -5.72
CA GLY A 34 10.47 -4.34 -4.48
C GLY A 34 9.92 -5.46 -3.60
N THR A 35 10.17 -5.36 -2.29
CA THR A 35 9.50 -6.15 -1.25
C THR A 35 8.04 -5.70 -1.08
N ASP A 36 7.14 -6.65 -0.87
CA ASP A 36 5.72 -6.40 -0.64
C ASP A 36 5.09 -7.48 0.25
N SER A 37 3.76 -7.51 0.36
CA SER A 37 3.04 -8.45 1.24
C SER A 37 3.27 -9.92 0.91
N ALA A 38 3.77 -10.28 -0.27
CA ALA A 38 4.22 -11.65 -0.52
C ALA A 38 5.46 -12.04 0.33
N THR A 39 6.23 -11.06 0.81
CA THR A 39 7.39 -11.30 1.67
C THR A 39 7.07 -11.16 3.15
N PHE A 40 6.23 -10.19 3.54
CA PHE A 40 5.98 -9.87 4.96
C PHE A 40 4.52 -10.04 5.40
N GLY A 41 3.64 -10.54 4.53
CA GLY A 41 2.23 -10.77 4.84
C GLY A 41 1.38 -9.49 4.85
N MET A 42 0.22 -9.59 5.50
CA MET A 42 -0.72 -8.47 5.67
C MET A 42 -0.12 -7.36 6.53
N VAL A 43 -0.43 -6.11 6.20
CA VAL A 43 -0.07 -4.95 7.03
C VAL A 43 -1.26 -4.56 7.89
N ALA A 44 -1.07 -4.57 9.22
CA ALA A 44 -2.13 -4.25 10.18
C ALA A 44 -2.66 -2.83 9.98
N ALA A 45 -3.95 -2.63 10.30
CA ALA A 45 -4.60 -1.32 10.18
C ALA A 45 -3.84 -0.21 10.94
N THR A 46 -3.27 -0.55 12.10
CA THR A 46 -2.48 0.35 12.96
C THR A 46 -1.19 0.84 12.30
N ASP A 47 -0.65 0.10 11.34
CA ASP A 47 0.55 0.47 10.61
C ASP A 47 0.26 1.24 9.33
N ILE A 48 -1.02 1.39 8.95
CA ILE A 48 -1.44 2.22 7.83
C ILE A 48 -1.60 3.66 8.29
N LEU A 49 -0.75 4.54 7.76
CA LEU A 49 -0.75 5.97 8.11
C LEU A 49 -1.64 6.80 7.19
N GLY A 50 -2.03 6.26 6.04
CA GLY A 50 -3.00 6.90 5.16
C GLY A 50 -2.88 6.50 3.70
N ARG A 51 -3.62 7.21 2.86
CA ARG A 51 -3.68 6.98 1.41
C ARG A 51 -2.98 8.11 0.65
N VAL A 52 -2.16 7.73 -0.32
CA VAL A 52 -1.61 8.69 -1.27
C VAL A 52 -2.72 9.17 -2.21
N VAL A 53 -2.97 10.49 -2.23
CA VAL A 53 -4.07 11.11 -3.00
C VAL A 53 -3.62 11.86 -4.24
N ALA A 54 -2.36 12.27 -4.30
CA ALA A 54 -1.80 13.01 -5.43
C ALA A 54 -0.30 12.72 -5.56
N ARG A 55 0.24 12.98 -6.75
CA ARG A 55 1.68 13.15 -6.93
C ARG A 55 1.98 14.63 -6.90
N TYR A 56 3.03 15.03 -6.19
CA TYR A 56 3.47 16.42 -6.13
C TYR A 56 4.39 16.80 -7.30
N TRP A 57 5.31 15.92 -7.70
CA TRP A 57 6.28 16.10 -8.78
C TRP A 57 6.47 14.77 -9.53
N PRO A 58 6.97 14.70 -10.78
CA PRO A 58 7.30 15.79 -11.73
C PRO A 58 6.10 16.42 -12.42
N ARG A 59 4.94 15.76 -12.36
CA ARG A 59 3.70 16.25 -12.96
C ARG A 59 2.62 16.22 -11.89
N PRO A 60 2.42 17.33 -11.15
CA PRO A 60 1.45 17.37 -10.07
C PRO A 60 0.07 16.97 -10.59
N ARG A 61 -0.52 15.93 -9.99
CA ARG A 61 -1.88 15.50 -10.35
C ARG A 61 -2.52 14.66 -9.24
N PRO A 62 -3.85 14.76 -9.07
CA PRO A 62 -4.60 13.80 -8.26
C PRO A 62 -4.44 12.38 -8.78
N LEU A 63 -4.32 11.42 -7.88
CA LEU A 63 -4.41 10.00 -8.20
C LEU A 63 -5.87 9.59 -8.27
N ARG A 64 -6.26 8.91 -9.35
CA ARG A 64 -7.61 8.36 -9.47
C ARG A 64 -7.85 7.36 -8.33
N ARG A 65 -9.00 7.48 -7.66
CA ARG A 65 -9.43 6.51 -6.66
C ARG A 65 -9.70 5.19 -7.36
N ARG A 66 -8.78 4.23 -7.20
CA ARG A 66 -9.01 2.85 -7.62
C ARG A 66 -9.86 2.15 -6.57
N ARG A 67 -10.87 1.40 -7.00
CA ARG A 67 -11.56 0.45 -6.09
C ARG A 67 -10.56 -0.64 -5.73
N VAL A 68 -10.40 -0.86 -4.44
CA VAL A 68 -9.67 -2.00 -3.90
C VAL A 68 -10.64 -3.16 -3.85
N ARG A 69 -10.19 -4.36 -4.21
CA ARG A 69 -11.04 -5.55 -4.14
C ARG A 69 -11.21 -5.96 -2.67
N PRO A 70 -12.36 -6.49 -2.26
CA PRO A 70 -12.44 -7.20 -0.98
C PRO A 70 -11.44 -8.37 -1.00
N ALA A 71 -11.01 -8.80 0.19
CA ALA A 71 -10.26 -10.03 0.35
C ALA A 71 -10.98 -11.22 -0.32
N PRO A 72 -10.22 -12.19 -0.87
CA PRO A 72 -10.78 -13.42 -1.40
C PRO A 72 -11.50 -14.26 -0.33
#